data_AF-A0A4S3JRU5-F1
#
_entry.id   AF-A0A4S3JRU5-F1
#
_cell.length_a   1.000
_cell.length_b   1.000
_cell.length_c   1.000
_cell.angle_alpha   90.00
_cell.angle_beta   90.00
_cell.angle_gamma   90.00
#
_symmetry.space_group_name_H-M   'P 1'
#
loop_
_entity.id
_entity.type
_entity.pdbx_description
1 polymer ?
#
loop_
_entity_poly.entity_id
_entity_poly.type
_entity_poly.pdbx_seq_one_letter_code
_entity_poly.pdbx_strand_id
1 'polypeptide(L)'
;MEQSRRRDYPTYHHHSPRRSNARSSRCRSRPYSRDSLLVNPDIIDRLDDAAIYQYHHEGPYDVVYAERNHDSKSSPVEALRSSNAETLKATPPEKIRDCLDSHRPLEGVAFYPPGHTDREGRAYEYEEGTNMMNDYGNFMRCPGLKFTDEDFKNDPFYNQPLPKPFASLRKKVMKFRRRRGTA
;
A
#
# COMPACT_ATOMS: atom_id res chain seq x y z
N MET A 1 5.47 -73.42 32.22
CA MET A 1 5.08 -72.01 32.01
C MET A 1 5.55 -71.60 30.63
N GLU A 2 4.68 -70.87 29.95
CA GLU A 2 4.48 -70.82 28.50
C GLU A 2 5.58 -70.04 27.75
N GLN A 3 6.03 -70.57 26.61
CA GLN A 3 7.01 -69.94 25.73
C GLN A 3 6.37 -68.74 25.01
N SER A 4 6.70 -67.51 25.42
CA SER A 4 6.30 -66.30 24.70
C SER A 4 7.12 -66.15 23.43
N ARG A 5 6.54 -66.57 22.30
CA ARG A 5 7.06 -66.31 20.95
C ARG A 5 6.98 -64.81 20.68
N ARG A 6 8.12 -64.10 20.77
CA ARG A 6 8.25 -62.75 20.23
C ARG A 6 8.10 -62.82 18.71
N ARG A 7 7.05 -62.20 18.19
CA ARG A 7 6.86 -62.00 16.75
C ARG A 7 7.77 -60.86 16.31
N ASP A 8 8.85 -61.18 15.62
CA ASP A 8 9.67 -60.19 14.93
C ASP A 8 8.89 -59.72 13.69
N TYR A 9 8.31 -58.53 13.79
CA TYR A 9 7.77 -57.84 12.62
C TYR A 9 8.96 -57.31 11.82
N PRO A 10 9.08 -57.56 10.51
CA PRO A 10 10.11 -56.94 9.70
C PRO A 10 9.84 -55.44 9.69
N THR A 11 10.67 -54.68 10.40
CA THR A 11 10.77 -53.24 10.22
C THR A 11 11.21 -53.02 8.78
N TYR A 12 10.26 -52.63 7.93
CA TYR A 12 10.55 -52.07 6.62
C TYR A 12 11.40 -50.82 6.85
N HIS A 13 12.71 -50.99 6.83
CA HIS A 13 13.64 -49.89 6.60
C HIS A 13 13.33 -49.38 5.20
N HIS A 14 12.56 -48.29 5.12
CA HIS A 14 12.55 -47.47 3.93
C HIS A 14 13.98 -47.00 3.71
N HIS A 15 14.71 -47.72 2.87
CA HIS A 15 15.86 -47.19 2.16
C HIS A 15 15.33 -46.03 1.32
N SER A 16 15.26 -44.85 1.94
CA SER A 16 15.08 -43.61 1.21
C SER A 16 16.26 -43.57 0.24
N PRO A 17 16.05 -43.68 -1.08
CA PRO A 17 17.16 -43.61 -2.00
C PRO A 17 17.74 -42.23 -1.75
N ARG A 18 19.02 -42.19 -1.36
CA ARG A 18 19.80 -40.96 -1.40
C ARG A 18 19.72 -40.50 -2.84
N ARG A 19 18.74 -39.65 -3.13
CA ARG A 19 18.64 -38.93 -4.39
C ARG A 19 19.89 -38.08 -4.41
N SER A 20 20.90 -38.58 -5.10
CA SER A 20 22.00 -37.83 -5.66
C SER A 20 21.42 -36.83 -6.66
N ASN A 21 20.70 -35.81 -6.16
CA ASN A 21 20.42 -34.59 -6.91
C ASN A 21 21.65 -33.68 -6.82
N ALA A 22 22.79 -34.22 -7.23
CA ALA A 22 23.98 -33.45 -7.57
C ALA A 22 23.72 -32.81 -8.93
N ARG A 23 22.91 -31.73 -8.96
CA ARG A 23 22.73 -30.78 -10.10
C ARG A 23 21.71 -29.65 -9.87
N SER A 24 21.22 -29.42 -8.65
CA SER A 24 20.41 -28.23 -8.34
C SER A 24 20.84 -27.53 -7.05
N SER A 25 22.15 -27.40 -6.85
CA SER A 25 22.70 -26.38 -5.96
C SER A 25 22.71 -25.03 -6.68
N ARG A 26 21.56 -24.62 -7.25
CA ARG A 26 21.33 -23.20 -7.54
C ARG A 26 21.46 -22.52 -6.18
N CYS A 27 22.42 -21.60 -6.10
CA CYS A 27 22.84 -20.88 -4.91
C CYS A 27 21.64 -20.55 -4.01
N ARG A 28 21.41 -21.36 -2.98
CA ARG A 28 20.58 -20.94 -1.86
C ARG A 28 21.45 -19.94 -1.11
N SER A 29 21.35 -18.68 -1.50
CA SER A 29 22.05 -17.57 -0.86
C SER A 29 21.82 -17.70 0.65
N ARG A 30 22.91 -18.05 1.35
CA ARG A 30 22.88 -18.18 2.80
C ARG A 30 22.48 -16.81 3.36
N PRO A 31 21.63 -16.76 4.39
CA PRO A 31 21.35 -15.49 5.02
C PRO A 31 22.68 -14.86 5.46
N TYR A 32 22.82 -13.57 5.17
CA TYR A 32 23.95 -12.78 5.61
C TYR A 32 24.01 -12.75 7.13
N SER A 33 25.21 -12.52 7.68
CA SER A 33 25.39 -12.40 9.12
C SER A 33 24.55 -11.25 9.68
N ARG A 34 24.12 -11.35 10.94
CA ARG A 34 23.41 -10.25 11.63
C ARG A 34 24.27 -8.98 11.74
N ASP A 35 25.58 -9.14 11.67
CA ASP A 35 26.54 -8.03 11.70
C ASP A 35 26.80 -7.44 10.31
N SER A 36 26.27 -8.05 9.26
CA SER A 36 26.40 -7.50 7.91
C SER A 36 25.36 -6.40 7.70
N LEU A 37 25.75 -5.30 7.07
CA LEU A 37 24.83 -4.22 6.64
C LEU A 37 24.06 -4.60 5.37
N LEU A 38 23.91 -5.90 5.08
CA LEU A 38 23.25 -6.40 3.88
C LEU A 38 21.85 -6.87 4.22
N VAL A 39 20.87 -6.39 3.44
CA VAL A 39 19.49 -6.84 3.57
C VAL A 39 19.40 -8.29 3.11
N ASN A 40 18.79 -9.12 3.96
CA ASN A 40 18.57 -10.52 3.63
C ASN A 40 17.41 -10.67 2.64
N PRO A 41 17.57 -11.49 1.59
CA PRO A 41 16.49 -11.74 0.64
C PRO A 41 15.33 -12.44 1.35
N ASP A 42 14.13 -11.96 1.08
CA ASP A 42 12.87 -12.49 1.60
C ASP A 42 12.49 -13.82 0.92
N ILE A 43 11.28 -14.31 1.17
CA ILE A 43 10.83 -15.57 0.56
C ILE A 43 10.58 -15.40 -0.95
N ILE A 44 10.06 -14.25 -1.37
CA ILE A 44 9.76 -13.94 -2.76
C ILE A 44 11.08 -13.84 -3.54
N ASP A 45 12.07 -13.13 -3.00
CA ASP A 45 13.43 -13.01 -3.57
C ASP A 45 14.13 -14.35 -3.76
N ARG A 46 13.89 -15.29 -2.82
CA ARG A 46 14.46 -16.65 -2.90
C ARG A 46 13.76 -17.53 -3.91
N LEU A 47 12.49 -17.27 -4.17
CA LEU A 47 11.67 -17.99 -5.13
C LEU A 47 11.73 -17.37 -6.53
N ASP A 48 12.19 -16.13 -6.64
CA ASP A 48 12.34 -15.44 -7.92
C ASP A 48 13.50 -16.06 -8.72
N ASP A 49 13.15 -16.71 -9.83
CA ASP A 49 14.07 -17.23 -10.83
C ASP A 49 13.95 -16.51 -12.18
N ALA A 50 13.21 -15.39 -12.23
CA ALA A 50 12.98 -14.63 -13.46
C ALA A 50 14.25 -13.94 -13.98
N ALA A 51 15.19 -13.60 -13.10
CA ALA A 51 16.42 -12.90 -13.45
C ALA A 51 17.66 -13.80 -13.34
N ILE A 52 18.65 -13.51 -14.20
CA ILE A 52 19.99 -14.14 -14.17
C ILE A 52 20.73 -13.79 -12.87
N TYR A 53 20.37 -12.66 -12.26
CA TYR A 53 20.86 -12.22 -10.96
C TYR A 53 19.73 -12.25 -9.94
N GLN A 54 20.05 -12.68 -8.72
CA GLN A 54 19.13 -12.54 -7.59
C GLN A 54 18.97 -11.05 -7.27
N TYR A 55 17.85 -10.48 -7.68
CA TYR A 55 17.46 -9.12 -7.35
C TYR A 55 16.67 -9.14 -6.04
N HIS A 56 16.96 -8.20 -5.15
CA HIS A 56 16.18 -7.98 -3.93
C HIS A 56 14.97 -7.12 -4.31
N HIS A 57 13.77 -7.67 -4.24
CA HIS A 57 12.54 -6.93 -4.47
C HIS A 57 12.33 -6.00 -3.28
N GLU A 58 12.46 -4.71 -3.54
CA GLU A 58 12.24 -3.67 -2.56
C GLU A 58 10.82 -3.75 -1.97
N GLY A 59 10.74 -4.15 -0.71
CA GLY A 59 9.51 -4.21 0.06
C GLY A 59 9.09 -2.85 0.62
N PRO A 60 7.81 -2.65 0.96
CA PRO A 60 7.32 -1.39 1.51
C PRO A 60 7.97 -1.02 2.85
N TYR A 61 8.54 -1.99 3.57
CA TYR A 61 9.21 -1.80 4.86
C TYR A 61 10.74 -1.78 4.76
N ASP A 62 11.33 -1.99 3.59
CA ASP A 62 12.78 -2.09 3.47
C ASP A 62 13.48 -0.77 3.79
N VAL A 63 12.82 0.34 3.49
CA VAL A 63 13.32 1.69 3.76
C VAL A 63 13.55 1.96 5.25
N VAL A 64 12.87 1.23 6.14
CA VAL A 64 13.04 1.40 7.61
C VAL A 64 14.05 0.44 8.22
N TYR A 65 14.68 -0.44 7.43
CA TYR A 65 15.68 -1.38 7.93
C TYR A 65 16.95 -0.69 8.42
N ALA A 66 17.53 -1.22 9.49
CA ALA A 66 18.72 -0.66 10.11
C ALA A 66 19.91 -0.67 9.12
N GLU A 67 19.99 -1.71 8.29
CA GLU A 67 20.97 -1.89 7.22
C GLU A 67 21.00 -0.70 6.25
N ARG A 68 19.86 -0.03 6.02
CA ARG A 68 19.75 1.13 5.13
C ARG A 68 19.91 2.48 5.84
N ASN A 69 19.76 2.50 7.15
CA ASN A 69 19.71 3.72 7.95
C ASN A 69 20.95 3.89 8.85
N HIS A 70 22.03 3.14 8.60
CA HIS A 70 23.28 3.25 9.36
C HIS A 70 23.96 4.63 9.19
N ASP A 71 23.98 5.15 7.96
CA ASP A 71 24.64 6.41 7.64
C ASP A 71 23.61 7.54 7.49
N SER A 72 23.72 8.60 8.30
CA SER A 72 22.74 9.70 8.30
C SER A 72 22.58 10.41 6.95
N LYS A 73 23.61 10.40 6.10
CA LYS A 73 23.58 11.06 4.77
C LYS A 73 22.81 10.27 3.71
N SER A 74 22.78 8.94 3.81
CA SER A 74 22.09 8.06 2.88
C SER A 74 20.83 7.41 3.47
N SER A 75 20.61 7.57 4.78
CA SER A 75 19.47 7.09 5.54
C SER A 75 18.15 7.68 5.01
N PRO A 76 17.26 6.86 4.43
CA PRO A 76 15.95 7.31 4.00
C PRO A 76 15.12 7.86 5.17
N VAL A 77 15.22 7.26 6.35
CA VAL A 77 14.47 7.70 7.54
C VAL A 77 14.96 9.08 8.02
N GLU A 78 16.27 9.31 7.99
CA GLU A 78 16.83 10.61 8.38
C GLU A 78 16.42 11.71 7.38
N ALA A 79 16.38 11.39 6.08
CA ALA A 79 15.95 12.33 5.05
C ALA A 79 14.50 12.82 5.27
N LEU A 80 13.63 11.98 5.84
CA LEU A 80 12.24 12.34 6.15
C LEU A 80 12.02 12.82 7.59
N ARG A 81 13.08 12.97 8.40
CA ARG A 81 12.97 13.24 9.84
C ARG A 81 12.13 14.49 10.16
N SER A 82 12.35 15.60 9.46
CA SER A 82 11.60 16.85 9.67
C SER A 82 10.13 16.70 9.29
N SER A 83 9.85 16.14 8.12
CA SER A 83 8.48 15.93 7.63
C SER A 83 7.71 14.95 8.52
N ASN A 84 8.36 13.88 9.00
CA ASN A 84 7.77 12.94 9.94
C ASN A 84 7.43 13.63 11.27
N ALA A 85 8.28 14.54 11.76
CA ALA A 85 8.00 15.30 12.98
C ALA A 85 6.77 16.21 12.82
N GLU A 86 6.64 16.93 11.70
CA GLU A 86 5.44 17.74 11.41
C GLU A 86 4.19 16.88 11.24
N THR A 87 4.31 15.71 10.60
CA THR A 87 3.21 14.75 10.47
C THR A 87 2.71 14.24 11.83
N LEU A 88 3.62 14.02 12.78
CA LEU A 88 3.26 13.63 14.15
C LEU A 88 2.57 14.78 14.91
N LYS A 89 2.97 16.04 14.68
CA LYS A 89 2.27 17.21 15.23
C LYS A 89 0.86 17.36 14.66
N ALA A 90 0.69 17.06 13.38
CA ALA A 90 -0.60 17.07 12.69
C ALA A 90 -1.53 15.92 13.11
N THR A 91 -0.98 14.88 13.74
CA THR A 91 -1.74 13.69 14.13
C THR A 91 -2.26 13.82 15.56
N PRO A 92 -3.56 13.55 15.80
CA PRO A 92 -4.11 13.59 17.16
C PRO A 92 -3.34 12.66 18.12
N PRO A 93 -2.96 13.13 19.32
CA PRO A 93 -2.16 12.33 20.24
C PRO A 93 -2.91 11.12 20.79
N GLU A 94 -4.26 11.10 20.82
CA GLU A 94 -4.98 9.86 21.15
C GLU A 94 -4.73 8.78 20.12
N LYS A 95 -4.68 9.11 18.82
CA LYS A 95 -4.45 8.14 17.75
C LYS A 95 -3.06 7.53 17.84
N ILE A 96 -2.07 8.34 18.21
CA ILE A 96 -0.70 7.86 18.45
C ILE A 96 -0.69 6.89 19.64
N ARG A 97 -1.33 7.24 20.77
CA ARG A 97 -1.41 6.35 21.94
C ARG A 97 -2.15 5.06 21.62
N ASP A 98 -3.29 5.15 20.93
CA ASP A 98 -4.07 3.99 20.51
C ASP A 98 -3.26 3.05 19.61
N CYS A 99 -2.49 3.60 18.66
CA CYS A 99 -1.56 2.81 17.84
C CYS A 99 -0.54 2.05 18.69
N LEU A 100 0.06 2.71 19.69
CA LEU A 100 1.07 2.12 20.57
C LEU A 100 0.49 1.06 21.50
N ASP A 101 -0.66 1.35 22.11
CA ASP A 101 -1.30 0.50 23.12
C ASP A 101 -2.02 -0.70 22.48
N SER A 102 -2.66 -0.50 21.33
CA SER A 102 -3.42 -1.54 20.63
C SER A 102 -2.59 -2.35 19.63
N HIS A 103 -1.35 -1.96 19.37
CA HIS A 103 -0.47 -2.53 18.34
C HIS A 103 -1.12 -2.58 16.95
N ARG A 104 -1.95 -1.58 16.63
CA ARG A 104 -2.58 -1.42 15.32
C ARG A 104 -1.84 -0.38 14.49
N PRO A 105 -1.92 -0.44 13.15
CA PRO A 105 -1.40 0.62 12.30
C PRO A 105 -1.97 1.99 12.67
N LEU A 106 -1.14 3.03 12.60
CA LEU A 106 -1.57 4.39 12.90
C LEU A 106 -2.61 4.85 11.87
N GLU A 107 -3.79 5.21 12.34
CA GLU A 107 -4.90 5.69 11.51
C GLU A 107 -5.09 7.21 11.66
N GLY A 108 -5.61 7.85 10.61
CA GLY A 108 -5.93 9.29 10.64
C GLY A 108 -4.69 10.19 10.73
N VAL A 109 -3.57 9.75 10.14
CA VAL A 109 -2.33 10.53 10.07
C VAL A 109 -2.58 11.85 9.34
N ALA A 110 -2.18 12.96 9.97
CA ALA A 110 -2.32 14.32 9.43
C ALA A 110 -3.74 14.64 8.88
N PHE A 111 -4.78 14.17 9.58
CA PHE A 111 -6.17 14.35 9.13
C PHE A 111 -6.66 15.81 9.21
N TYR A 112 -6.20 16.57 10.21
CA TYR A 112 -6.60 17.96 10.41
C TYR A 112 -5.64 18.91 9.71
N PRO A 113 -6.14 19.89 8.93
CA PRO A 113 -5.28 20.87 8.29
C PRO A 113 -4.62 21.82 9.30
N PRO A 114 -3.53 22.52 8.94
CA PRO A 114 -2.84 23.42 9.85
C PRO A 114 -3.76 24.58 10.26
N GLY A 115 -3.74 24.94 11.54
CA GLY A 115 -4.61 25.96 12.15
C GLY A 115 -6.03 25.48 12.48
N HIS A 116 -6.38 24.23 12.14
CA HIS A 116 -7.69 23.68 12.49
C HIS A 116 -7.77 23.31 13.97
N THR A 117 -8.95 23.47 14.55
CA THR A 117 -9.26 23.07 15.92
C THR A 117 -10.12 21.82 15.94
N ASP A 118 -9.68 20.82 16.69
CA ASP A 118 -10.45 19.59 16.92
C ASP A 118 -11.75 19.86 17.68
N ARG A 119 -12.64 18.86 17.74
CA ARG A 119 -13.83 18.91 18.59
C ARG A 119 -13.48 19.07 20.08
N GLU A 120 -12.32 18.56 20.48
CA GLU A 120 -11.74 18.66 21.81
C GLU A 120 -11.02 20.01 22.05
N GLY A 121 -11.01 20.91 21.07
CA GLY A 121 -10.47 22.27 21.20
C GLY A 121 -8.96 22.38 21.04
N ARG A 122 -8.28 21.34 20.56
CA ARG A 122 -6.84 21.38 20.26
C ARG A 122 -6.61 22.02 18.90
N ALA A 123 -5.78 23.04 18.86
CA ALA A 123 -5.30 23.63 17.63
C ALA A 123 -4.08 22.85 17.12
N TYR A 124 -4.10 22.45 15.86
CA TYR A 124 -2.98 21.77 15.21
C TYR A 124 -2.13 22.79 14.48
N GLU A 125 -0.96 23.10 15.04
CA GLU A 125 0.03 24.00 14.43
C GLU A 125 1.21 23.18 13.94
N TYR A 126 1.33 23.06 12.62
CA TYR A 126 2.40 22.34 11.95
C TYR A 126 2.64 22.95 10.57
N GLU A 127 3.84 22.76 10.04
CA GLU A 127 4.16 23.17 8.67
C GLU A 127 3.75 22.06 7.70
N GLU A 128 2.82 22.38 6.79
CA GLU A 128 2.46 21.44 5.71
C GLU A 128 3.65 21.31 4.76
N GLY A 129 4.02 20.06 4.46
CA GLY A 129 5.10 19.78 3.52
C GLY A 129 4.75 20.22 2.10
N THR A 130 5.76 20.23 1.24
CA THR A 130 5.59 20.50 -0.19
C THR A 130 4.53 19.59 -0.81
N ASN A 131 3.53 20.19 -1.45
CA ASN A 131 2.53 19.45 -2.20
C ASN A 131 3.05 19.26 -3.63
N MET A 132 3.62 18.09 -3.92
CA MET A 132 4.19 17.78 -5.24
C MET A 132 3.19 17.88 -6.40
N MET A 133 1.88 17.72 -6.13
CA MET A 133 0.84 17.84 -7.16
C MET A 133 0.44 19.28 -7.45
N ASN A 134 0.66 20.19 -6.50
CA ASN A 134 0.29 21.59 -6.58
C ASN A 134 1.49 22.50 -6.86
N ASP A 135 2.56 22.34 -6.08
CA ASP A 135 3.72 23.24 -6.08
C ASP A 135 4.68 22.93 -7.23
N TYR A 136 4.69 21.67 -7.68
CA TYR A 136 5.53 21.16 -8.77
C TYR A 136 4.74 20.42 -9.87
N GLY A 137 3.42 20.32 -9.73
CA GLY A 137 2.57 19.60 -10.67
C GLY A 137 1.99 20.47 -11.79
N ASN A 138 1.34 19.81 -12.76
CA ASN A 138 0.72 20.48 -13.91
C ASN A 138 -0.54 21.29 -13.57
N PHE A 139 -1.04 21.21 -12.34
CA PHE A 139 -2.22 21.95 -11.91
C PHE A 139 -1.81 23.37 -11.51
N MET A 140 -1.80 24.30 -12.47
CA MET A 140 -1.58 25.72 -12.16
C MET A 140 -2.71 26.22 -11.26
N ARG A 141 -2.38 26.58 -10.02
CA ARG A 141 -3.19 27.51 -9.23
C ARG A 141 -2.77 28.91 -9.62
N CYS A 142 -3.65 29.66 -10.28
CA CYS A 142 -3.49 31.10 -10.47
C CYS A 142 -3.97 31.81 -9.20
N PRO A 143 -3.07 32.26 -8.30
CA PRO A 143 -3.49 32.84 -7.03
C PRO A 143 -4.32 34.10 -7.28
N GLY A 144 -5.53 34.17 -6.72
CA GLY A 144 -6.44 35.30 -6.89
C GLY A 144 -7.38 35.22 -8.11
N LEU A 145 -7.23 34.22 -8.99
CA LEU A 145 -8.20 33.98 -10.05
C LEU A 145 -9.42 33.27 -9.47
N LYS A 146 -10.53 34.00 -9.30
CA LYS A 146 -11.82 33.43 -8.95
C LYS A 146 -12.54 33.07 -10.24
N PHE A 147 -13.15 31.89 -10.30
CA PHE A 147 -14.08 31.57 -11.37
C PHE A 147 -15.22 32.59 -11.38
N THR A 148 -15.49 33.14 -12.55
CA THR A 148 -16.59 34.05 -12.80
C THR A 148 -17.75 33.30 -13.44
N ASP A 149 -18.97 33.83 -13.34
CA ASP A 149 -20.15 33.21 -13.95
C ASP A 149 -20.02 33.07 -15.48
N GLU A 150 -19.21 33.93 -16.11
CA GLU A 150 -18.92 33.87 -17.55
C GLU A 150 -18.03 32.67 -17.93
N ASP A 151 -17.20 32.17 -17.01
CA ASP A 151 -16.35 30.98 -17.25
C ASP A 151 -17.20 29.71 -17.40
N PHE A 152 -18.36 29.67 -16.74
CA PHE A 152 -19.29 28.54 -16.79
C PHE A 152 -20.28 28.61 -17.96
N LYS A 153 -20.40 29.76 -18.64
CA LYS A 153 -21.44 30.02 -19.65
C LYS A 153 -21.32 29.20 -20.93
N ASN A 154 -20.10 28.80 -21.28
CA ASN A 154 -19.83 27.99 -22.48
C ASN A 154 -19.41 26.56 -22.14
N ASP A 155 -19.35 26.20 -20.85
CA ASP A 155 -18.96 24.85 -20.44
C ASP A 155 -20.09 23.86 -20.78
N PRO A 156 -19.82 22.85 -21.63
CA PRO A 156 -20.77 21.80 -21.93
C PRO A 156 -21.31 21.09 -20.67
N PHE A 157 -20.49 20.97 -19.62
CA PHE A 157 -20.87 20.26 -18.40
C PHE A 157 -21.99 20.98 -17.62
N TYR A 158 -21.97 22.32 -17.59
CA TYR A 158 -22.95 23.12 -16.86
C TYR A 158 -24.16 23.52 -17.70
N ASN A 159 -24.00 23.65 -19.03
CA ASN A 159 -25.05 24.14 -19.92
C ASN A 159 -25.78 23.05 -20.70
N GLN A 160 -25.21 21.86 -20.84
CA GLN A 160 -25.91 20.77 -21.51
C GLN A 160 -26.83 20.05 -20.52
N PRO A 161 -28.09 19.80 -20.90
CA PRO A 161 -28.97 18.96 -20.08
C PRO A 161 -28.33 17.58 -19.92
N LEU A 162 -28.34 17.05 -18.70
CA LEU A 162 -27.82 15.72 -18.39
C LEU A 162 -28.28 14.71 -19.45
N PRO A 163 -27.35 13.92 -20.04
CA PRO A 163 -27.71 12.93 -21.05
C PRO A 163 -28.76 12.00 -20.45
N LYS A 164 -29.84 11.74 -21.19
CA LYS A 164 -30.93 10.84 -20.76
C LYS A 164 -30.70 9.45 -21.37
N PRO A 165 -29.87 8.58 -20.77
CA PRO A 165 -29.44 7.32 -21.36
C PRO A 165 -30.63 6.40 -21.72
N PHE A 166 -31.72 6.46 -20.97
CA PHE A 166 -32.89 5.61 -21.15
C PHE A 166 -34.04 6.24 -21.95
N ALA A 167 -33.85 7.45 -22.50
CA ALA A 167 -34.93 8.13 -23.24
C ALA A 167 -35.38 7.35 -24.48
N SER A 168 -34.44 6.70 -25.19
CA SER A 168 -34.72 5.85 -26.35
C SER A 168 -35.47 4.58 -25.96
N LEU A 169 -35.08 3.96 -24.83
CA LEU A 169 -35.71 2.76 -24.27
C LEU A 169 -37.16 3.05 -23.86
N ARG A 170 -37.38 4.15 -23.12
CA ARG A 170 -38.72 4.60 -22.68
C ARG A 170 -39.65 4.86 -23.87
N LYS A 171 -39.15 5.49 -24.95
CA LYS A 171 -39.92 5.71 -26.19
C LYS A 171 -40.30 4.39 -26.88
N LYS A 172 -39.39 3.41 -26.97
CA LYS A 172 -39.69 2.09 -27.54
C LYS A 172 -40.74 1.33 -26.73
N VAL A 173 -40.60 1.30 -25.41
CA VAL A 173 -41.56 0.67 -24.49
C VAL A 173 -42.94 1.33 -24.60
N MET A 174 -43.01 2.66 -24.66
CA MET A 174 -44.28 3.38 -24.79
C MET A 174 -44.97 3.12 -26.15
N LYS A 175 -44.21 3.06 -27.25
CA LYS A 175 -44.74 2.69 -28.58
C LYS A 175 -45.26 1.24 -28.61
N PHE A 176 -44.57 0.32 -27.94
CA PHE A 176 -44.98 -1.07 -27.84
C PHE A 176 -46.28 -1.22 -27.02
N ARG A 177 -46.43 -0.48 -25.92
CA ARG A 177 -47.66 -0.45 -25.12
C ARG A 177 -48.85 0.11 -25.89
N ARG A 178 -48.66 1.16 -26.71
CA ARG A 178 -49.73 1.74 -27.55
C ARG A 178 -50.26 0.75 -28.60
N ARG A 179 -49.39 -0.05 -29.21
CA ARG A 179 -49.78 -1.07 -30.19
C ARG A 179 -50.56 -2.25 -29.61
N ARG A 180 -50.49 -2.47 -28.29
CA ARG A 180 -51.22 -3.53 -27.58
C ARG A 180 -52.57 -3.06 -27.00
N GLY A 181 -52.86 -1.76 -27.04
CA GLY A 181 -54.08 -1.17 -26.49
C GLY A 181 -55.16 -0.84 -27.55
N THR A 182 -54.94 -1.22 -28.80
CA THR A 182 -55.94 -1.13 -29.89
C THR A 182 -56.24 -2.56 -30.36
N ALA A 183 -57.11 -3.24 -29.61
CA ALA A 183 -57.81 -4.44 -30.02
C ALA A 183 -59.31 -4.09 -30.06
#